data_AF-A0A0C4Y1D4-F1
#
_entry.id   AF-A0A0C4Y1D4-F1
#
_cell.length_a   1.000
_cell.length_b   1.000
_cell.length_c   1.000
_cell.angle_alpha   90.00
_cell.angle_beta   90.00
_cell.angle_gamma   90.00
#
_symmetry.space_group_name_H-M   'P 1'
#
loop_
_entity.id
_entity.type
_entity.pdbx_description
1 polymer ?
#
loop_
_entity_poly.entity_id
_entity_poly.type
_entity_poly.pdbx_seq_one_letter_code
_entity_poly.pdbx_strand_id
1 'polypeptide(L)' 'MEVASPTEAKKLLAVLADYDLFHLTNRIKPDYANAGGLEVLQQDGEWEEWADEDGNEIDSDDADLSNSGVAQ' A
#
# COMPACT_ATOMS: atom_id res chain seq x y z
N MET A 1 8.51 2.70 -3.61
CA MET A 1 9.44 1.58 -3.34
C MET A 1 8.85 0.38 -4.04
N GLU A 2 9.62 -0.33 -4.85
CA GLU A 2 9.14 -1.56 -5.49
C GLU A 2 9.11 -2.70 -4.45
N VAL A 3 8.12 -3.58 -4.54
CA VAL A 3 7.87 -4.69 -3.62
C VAL A 3 7.60 -5.94 -4.44
N ALA A 4 8.03 -7.10 -3.95
CA ALA A 4 7.95 -8.35 -4.72
C ALA A 4 6.55 -9.01 -4.68
N SER A 5 5.68 -8.57 -3.76
CA SER A 5 4.32 -9.12 -3.63
C SER A 5 3.39 -8.19 -2.82
N PRO A 6 2.06 -8.33 -2.96
CA PRO A 6 1.09 -7.60 -2.13
C PRO A 6 1.24 -7.90 -0.63
N THR A 7 1.61 -9.14 -0.27
CA THR A 7 1.89 -9.50 1.12
C THR A 7 3.07 -8.71 1.71
N GLU A 8 4.13 -8.49 0.92
CA GLU A 8 5.25 -7.66 1.33
C GLU A 8 4.84 -6.18 1.43
N ALA A 9 4.05 -5.70 0.47
CA ALA A 9 3.48 -4.35 0.49
C ALA A 9 2.70 -4.09 1.78
N LYS A 10 1.78 -4.97 2.16
CA LYS A 10 0.96 -4.82 3.38
C LYS A 10 1.80 -4.74 4.65
N LYS A 11 2.89 -5.50 4.73
CA LYS A 11 3.86 -5.41 5.84
C LYS A 11 4.57 -4.07 5.86
N LEU A 12 5.03 -3.58 4.71
CA LEU A 12 5.70 -2.29 4.61
C LEU A 12 4.75 -1.14 4.97
N LEU A 13 3.52 -1.17 4.48
CA LEU A 13 2.46 -0.21 4.81
C LEU A 13 2.16 -0.19 6.32
N ALA A 14 2.08 -1.36 6.96
CA ALA A 14 1.92 -1.43 8.42
C ALA A 14 3.09 -0.77 9.17
N VAL A 15 4.33 -0.99 8.72
CA VAL A 15 5.52 -0.34 9.31
C VAL A 15 5.49 1.17 9.11
N LEU A 16 5.06 1.65 7.95
CA LEU A 16 4.91 3.08 7.66
C LEU A 16 3.82 3.74 8.52
N ALA A 17 2.71 3.04 8.73
CA ALA A 17 1.64 3.50 9.62
C ALA A 17 2.12 3.60 11.08
N ASP A 18 2.85 2.59 11.57
CA ASP A 18 3.46 2.62 12.90
C ASP A 18 4.49 3.75 13.05
N TYR A 19 5.27 4.01 11.99
CA TYR A 19 6.22 5.09 11.94
C TYR A 19 5.55 6.47 12.01
N ASP A 20 4.48 6.68 11.24
CA ASP A 20 3.69 7.91 11.27
C ASP A 20 3.02 8.09 12.64
N LEU A 21 2.49 7.02 13.24
CA LEU A 21 1.92 7.06 14.60
C LEU A 21 2.95 7.43 15.65
N PHE A 22 4.17 6.90 15.56
CA PHE A 22 5.28 7.26 16.43
C PHE A 22 5.63 8.74 16.28
N HIS A 23 5.72 9.24 15.05
CA HIS A 23 5.99 10.66 14.79
C HIS A 23 4.90 11.58 15.32
N LEU A 24 3.63 11.22 15.16
CA LEU A 24 2.49 11.95 15.70
C LEU A 24 2.56 12.03 17.23
N THR A 25 2.70 10.86 17.87
CA THR A 25 2.72 10.73 19.33
C THR A 25 3.85 11.55 19.96
N ASN A 26 5.02 11.56 19.31
CA ASN A 26 6.20 12.28 19.80
C ASN A 26 6.32 13.71 19.26
N ARG A 27 5.34 14.19 18.48
CA ARG A 27 5.32 15.52 17.85
C ARG A 27 6.60 15.83 17.07
N ILE A 28 7.16 14.82 16.40
CA ILE A 28 8.41 14.92 15.62
C ILE A 28 8.15 15.60 14.28
N LYS A 29 7.07 15.20 13.59
CA LYS A 29 6.68 15.70 12.28
C LYS A 29 5.18 15.99 12.26
N PRO A 30 4.71 17.16 11.76
CA PRO A 30 3.29 17.50 11.75
C PRO A 30 2.48 16.87 10.60
N ASP A 31 3.12 16.18 9.66
CA ASP A 31 2.49 15.64 8.44
C ASP A 31 2.59 14.11 8.32
N TYR A 32 1.44 13.48 8.05
CA TYR A 32 1.24 12.03 7.78
C TYR A 32 1.66 11.67 6.35
N ALA A 33 2.88 12.02 5.96
CA ALA A 33 3.31 11.93 4.56
C ALA A 33 3.41 10.49 4.03
N ASN A 34 3.29 9.46 4.88
CA ASN A 34 3.40 8.06 4.45
C ASN A 34 2.05 7.34 4.35
N ALA A 35 0.92 8.06 4.39
CA ALA A 35 -0.42 7.49 4.24
C ALA A 35 -0.77 7.08 2.79
N GLY A 36 0.22 6.71 1.97
CA GLY A 36 0.00 6.20 0.62
C GLY A 36 -0.32 4.70 0.63
N GLY A 37 -0.97 4.21 -0.44
CA GLY A 37 -1.30 2.80 -0.64
C GLY A 37 -0.25 2.03 -1.44
N LEU A 38 -0.69 0.94 -2.08
CA LEU A 38 0.09 0.21 -3.08
C LEU A 38 -0.38 0.64 -4.48
N GLU A 39 0.57 0.99 -5.34
CA GLU A 39 0.29 1.34 -6.74
C GLU A 39 1.01 0.36 -7.68
N VAL A 40 0.41 0.12 -8.85
CA VAL A 40 0.94 -0.71 -9.93
C VAL A 40 1.22 0.17 -11.14
N LEU A 41 2.38 -0.01 -11.74
CA LEU A 41 2.72 0.64 -13.01
C LEU A 41 2.11 -0.16 -14.16
N GLN A 42 1.19 0.47 -14.88
CA GLN A 42 0.53 -0.12 -16.04
C GLN A 42 1.41 -0.10 -17.28
N GLN A 43 1.00 -0.85 -18.31
CA GLN A 43 1.72 -0.94 -19.59
C GLN A 43 1.77 0.38 -20.36
N ASP A 44 0.80 1.26 -20.13
CA ASP A 44 0.77 2.61 -20.70
C ASP A 44 1.67 3.61 -19.95
N GLY A 45 2.25 3.19 -18.82
CA GLY A 45 3.17 3.99 -18.00
C GLY A 45 2.50 4.79 -16.89
N GLU A 46 1.20 4.64 -16.68
CA GLU A 46 0.47 5.29 -15.60
C GLU A 46 0.51 4.43 -14.32
N TRP A 47 0.49 5.10 -13.17
CA TRP A 47 0.36 4.43 -11.87
C TRP A 47 -1.11 4.37 -11.49
N GLU A 48 -1.57 3.19 -11.13
CA GLU A 48 -2.93 2.95 -10.66
C GLU A 48 -2.91 2.30 -9.29
N GLU A 49 -3.94 2.55 -8.48
CA GLU A 49 -4.11 1.90 -7.19
C GLU A 49 -4.26 0.39 -7.38
N TRP A 50 -3.56 -0.38 -6.56
CA TRP A 50 -3.66 -1.83 -6.57
C TRP A 50 -5.01 -2.28 -6.00
N ALA A 51 -5.65 -3.21 -6.69
CA ALA A 51 -6.76 -4.00 -6.18
C ALA A 51 -6.57 -5.47 -6.59
N ASP A 52 -7.17 -6.39 -5.83
CA ASP A 52 -7.25 -7.80 -6.23
C ASP A 52 -8.26 -8.01 -7.38
N GLU A 53 -8.42 -9.26 -7.82
CA GLU A 53 -9.33 -9.61 -8.92
C GLU A 53 -10.81 -9.33 -8.60
N ASP A 54 -11.17 -9.27 -7.32
CA ASP A 54 -12.51 -8.97 -6.84
C ASP A 54 -12.72 -7.46 -6.61
N GLY A 55 -11.67 -6.65 -6.82
CA GLY A 55 -11.70 -5.20 -6.64
C GLY A 55 -11.48 -4.74 -5.20
N ASN A 56 -10.94 -5.59 -4.32
CA ASN A 56 -10.58 -5.20 -2.96
C ASN A 56 -9.22 -4.49 -2.93
N GLU A 57 -9.17 -3.35 -2.26
CA GLU A 57 -7.95 -2.57 -2.04
C GLU A 57 -7.01 -3.23 -1.04
N ILE A 58 -5.73 -2.82 -1.02
CA ILE A 58 -4.68 -3.43 -0.20
C ILE A 58 -4.96 -3.42 1.31
N ASP A 59 -5.69 -2.43 1.78
CA ASP A 59 -6.05 -2.24 3.19
C ASP A 59 -7.35 -2.97 3.58
N SER A 60 -8.10 -3.50 2.62
CA SER A 60 -9.29 -4.30 2.87
C SER A 60 -8.94 -5.58 3.65
N ASP A 61 -9.84 -5.96 4.55
CA ASP A 61 -9.78 -7.22 5.29
C ASP A 61 -10.08 -8.43 4.39
N ASP A 62 -10.82 -8.21 3.29
CA ASP A 62 -11.23 -9.23 2.33
C ASP A 62 -10.25 -9.40 1.15
N ALA A 63 -9.18 -8.59 1.10
CA ALA A 63 -8.23 -8.60 -0.01
C ALA A 63 -7.48 -9.94 -0.16
N ASP A 64 -7.49 -10.51 -1.36
CA ASP A 64 -6.66 -11.66 -1.71
C ASP A 64 -5.22 -11.24 -2.02
N LEU A 65 -4.35 -11.39 -1.03
CA LEU A 65 -2.93 -11.06 -1.12
C LEU A 65 -2.07 -12.17 -1.75
N SER A 66 -2.69 -13.29 -2.15
CA SER A 66 -2.00 -14.43 -2.75
C SER A 66 -1.72 -14.26 -4.24
N ASN A 67 -2.47 -13.38 -4.90
CA ASN A 67 -2.33 -13.08 -6.33
C ASN A 67 -1.73 -11.68 -6.53
N SER A 68 -0.88 -11.54 -7.55
CA SER A 68 -0.48 -10.24 -8.05
C SER A 68 -1.64 -9.67 -8.84
N GLY A 69 -2.65 -9.10 -8.17
CA GLY A 69 -3.68 -8.32 -8.85
C GLY A 69 -2.99 -7.31 -9.77
N VAL A 70 -3.14 -7.50 -11.08
CA VAL A 70 -2.74 -6.53 -12.09
C VAL A 70 -4.01 -6.23 -12.87
N ALA A 71 -4.27 -4.94 -13.06
CA ALA A 71 -5.38 -4.49 -13.89
C ALA A 71 -5.27 -5.08 -15.31
N GLN A 72 -6.44 -5.38 -15.88
CA GLN A 72 -6.60 -5.75 -17.28
C GLN A 72 -6.37 -4.57 -18.22
#